data_AF-A0A524NTQ1-F1
#
_entry.id   AF-A0A524NTQ1-F1
#
_cell.length_a   1.000
_cell.length_b   1.000
_cell.length_c   1.000
_cell.angle_alpha   90.00
_cell.angle_beta   90.00
_cell.angle_gamma   90.00
#
_symmetry.space_group_name_H-M   'P 1'
#
loop_
_entity.id
_entity.type
_entity.pdbx_description
1 polymer ?
#
loop_
_entity_poly.entity_id
_entity_poly.type
_entity_poly.pdbx_seq_one_letter_code
_entity_poly.pdbx_strand_id
1 'polypeptide(L)'
;MLSMDSKQPPRPDKITSSSPNPPSSSSPSPPSNSSTSHTLISTTAPPLPSEVSSKPISKPVKSRFGLRQMMSQGLVGTIGSPIFVILGIALSEARSGLLISFILNGFLMLGFVLVFSELALSFPVAGGGYSLSKEAIGGAQGFLIGWLIWIGNLLFIAISG
;
A
#
# COMPACT_ATOMS: atom_id res chain seq x y z
N MET A 1 1.27 12.73 71.23
CA MET A 1 1.30 11.65 70.22
C MET A 1 1.58 12.32 68.89
N LEU A 2 2.84 12.26 68.46
CA LEU A 2 3.45 13.02 67.36
C LEU A 2 3.76 12.05 66.21
N SER A 3 3.57 12.48 64.95
CA SER A 3 3.99 11.82 63.70
C SER A 3 3.26 10.50 63.40
N MET A 4 2.94 10.08 62.17
CA MET A 4 3.49 10.24 60.81
C MET A 4 2.30 10.08 59.83
N ASP A 5 2.17 10.88 58.78
CA ASP A 5 2.93 10.83 57.52
C ASP A 5 2.68 9.58 56.65
N SER A 6 2.55 9.84 55.36
CA SER A 6 2.66 8.93 54.22
C SER A 6 1.45 8.07 53.81
N LYS A 7 0.63 8.64 52.92
CA LYS A 7 0.39 7.98 51.61
C LYS A 7 0.00 9.01 50.55
N GLN A 8 1.01 9.81 50.21
CA GLN A 8 1.06 10.59 48.99
C GLN A 8 1.02 9.65 47.77
N PRO A 9 0.23 9.94 46.71
CA PRO A 9 0.28 9.20 45.46
C PRO A 9 1.56 9.56 44.68
N PRO A 10 2.37 8.60 44.21
CA PRO A 10 3.55 8.94 43.41
C PRO A 10 3.18 9.30 41.96
N ARG A 11 3.80 10.39 41.50
CA ARG A 11 3.58 11.16 40.27
C ARG A 11 4.37 10.63 39.05
N PRO A 12 3.98 11.07 37.84
CA PRO A 12 4.59 11.08 36.51
C PRO A 12 6.06 10.93 36.11
N ASP A 13 7.09 10.81 36.95
CA ASP A 13 8.37 11.44 36.56
C ASP A 13 9.60 10.51 36.58
N LYS A 14 10.02 9.98 35.41
CA LYS A 14 11.46 9.73 35.15
C LYS A 14 11.81 9.68 33.66
N ILE A 15 11.91 10.87 33.06
CA ILE A 15 12.79 11.13 31.93
C ILE A 15 14.22 11.32 32.51
N THR A 16 15.23 11.01 31.70
CA THR A 16 16.59 11.61 31.75
C THR A 16 17.68 10.83 32.50
N SER A 17 18.48 10.15 31.66
CA SER A 17 19.95 10.24 31.55
C SER A 17 20.90 9.74 32.64
N SER A 18 22.09 9.41 32.13
CA SER A 18 23.41 9.33 32.77
C SER A 18 23.71 8.09 33.61
N SER A 19 24.43 7.15 32.99
CA SER A 19 25.60 6.58 33.65
C SER A 19 26.78 6.49 32.66
N PRO A 20 28.03 6.85 33.06
CA PRO A 20 29.15 7.17 32.17
C PRO A 20 30.23 6.04 32.10
N ASN A 21 31.07 6.09 31.06
CA ASN A 21 32.22 5.21 30.75
C ASN A 21 33.30 5.12 31.87
N PRO A 22 34.28 4.17 31.77
CA PRO A 22 35.63 4.58 31.32
C PRO A 22 36.41 3.54 30.44
N PRO A 23 37.62 3.92 29.92
CA PRO A 23 38.30 3.34 28.74
C PRO A 23 39.59 2.55 29.05
N SER A 24 40.06 1.70 28.13
CA SER A 24 41.46 1.24 28.00
C SER A 24 41.56 0.23 26.83
N SER A 25 42.11 0.58 25.66
CA SER A 25 43.54 0.66 25.28
C SER A 25 44.19 -0.70 24.98
N SER A 26 44.44 -0.99 23.69
CA SER A 26 45.73 -1.46 23.17
C SER A 26 45.60 -1.93 21.70
N SER A 27 46.14 -1.14 20.77
CA SER A 27 46.62 -1.63 19.47
C SER A 27 47.67 -2.74 19.66
N PRO A 28 47.92 -3.59 18.66
CA PRO A 28 48.98 -3.24 17.70
C PRO A 28 48.71 -3.67 16.24
N SER A 29 49.22 -2.89 15.29
CA SER A 29 49.61 -3.29 13.92
C SER A 29 51.14 -3.51 13.90
N PRO A 30 51.82 -3.83 12.77
CA PRO A 30 51.71 -4.88 11.74
C PRO A 30 53.02 -5.72 11.62
N PRO A 31 53.17 -6.61 10.61
CA PRO A 31 54.28 -6.45 9.63
C PRO A 31 53.79 -6.70 8.18
N SER A 32 54.04 -5.82 7.20
CA SER A 32 55.29 -5.59 6.44
C SER A 32 55.75 -6.78 5.59
N ASN A 33 55.24 -6.89 4.36
CA ASN A 33 56.03 -7.41 3.24
C ASN A 33 55.89 -6.51 2.01
N SER A 34 57.00 -5.84 1.74
CA SER A 34 57.30 -4.97 0.61
C SER A 34 57.63 -5.75 -0.66
N SER A 35 57.45 -5.06 -1.79
CA SER A 35 57.93 -5.34 -3.16
C SER A 35 56.90 -6.09 -4.02
N THR A 36 56.14 -5.41 -4.88
CA THR A 36 56.70 -4.87 -6.13
C THR A 36 55.91 -3.65 -6.59
N SER A 37 56.63 -2.53 -6.69
CA SER A 37 56.18 -1.26 -7.25
C SER A 37 56.24 -1.29 -8.77
N HIS A 38 55.10 -1.12 -9.44
CA HIS A 38 54.95 -0.49 -10.76
C HIS A 38 53.50 0.00 -10.81
N THR A 39 53.06 1.22 -11.11
CA THR A 39 53.67 2.52 -11.44
C THR A 39 52.49 3.52 -11.34
N LEU A 40 52.65 4.60 -10.58
CA LEU A 40 51.93 5.90 -10.60
C LEU A 40 50.39 5.96 -10.43
N ILE A 41 49.99 6.33 -9.22
CA ILE A 41 48.74 7.04 -8.89
C ILE A 41 49.05 8.55 -8.94
N SER A 42 48.24 9.34 -9.66
CA SER A 42 48.04 10.77 -9.37
C SER A 42 46.63 11.23 -9.75
N THR A 43 45.75 11.09 -8.75
CA THR A 43 44.46 11.75 -8.41
C THR A 43 43.92 12.94 -9.22
N THR A 44 42.64 12.82 -9.65
CA THR A 44 41.45 13.69 -9.38
C THR A 44 40.30 13.08 -10.22
N ALA A 45 39.14 12.57 -9.78
CA ALA A 45 38.33 12.60 -8.57
C ALA A 45 37.56 11.23 -8.45
N PRO A 46 37.00 10.86 -7.29
CA PRO A 46 36.84 9.46 -6.85
C PRO A 46 35.74 8.65 -7.55
N PRO A 47 35.96 7.35 -7.86
CA PRO A 47 34.88 6.44 -8.22
C PRO A 47 33.99 6.28 -6.98
N LEU A 48 32.70 6.57 -7.14
CA LEU A 48 31.71 6.43 -6.08
C LEU A 48 31.90 5.09 -5.35
N PRO A 49 31.83 5.08 -4.01
CA PRO A 49 31.76 3.85 -3.25
C PRO A 49 30.62 2.99 -3.81
N SER A 50 30.99 1.97 -4.57
CA SER A 50 30.15 0.83 -4.93
C SER A 50 29.89 -0.04 -3.72
N GLU A 51 29.53 0.58 -2.60
CA GLU A 51 28.98 -0.08 -1.42
C GLU A 51 27.56 0.45 -1.25
N VAL A 52 26.75 0.23 -2.29
CA VAL A 52 25.36 -0.13 -2.05
C VAL A 52 25.45 -1.27 -1.05
N SER A 53 25.14 -0.97 0.21
CA SER A 53 24.88 -1.94 1.26
C SER A 53 23.71 -2.80 0.79
N SER A 54 24.02 -3.75 -0.09
CA SER A 54 23.13 -4.76 -0.60
C SER A 54 23.03 -5.81 0.47
N LYS A 55 22.37 -5.46 1.57
CA LYS A 55 21.79 -6.46 2.46
C LYS A 55 20.52 -6.91 1.75
N PRO A 56 20.42 -8.16 1.26
CA PRO A 56 19.18 -8.65 0.70
C PRO A 56 18.19 -8.88 1.86
N ILE A 57 17.57 -7.82 2.39
CA ILE A 57 16.37 -7.94 3.20
C ILE A 57 15.19 -7.84 2.24
N SER A 58 14.87 -8.95 1.60
CA SER A 58 13.48 -9.32 1.42
C SER A 58 13.46 -10.73 0.87
N LYS A 59 13.11 -11.66 1.76
CA LYS A 59 12.55 -12.94 1.32
C LYS A 59 11.36 -12.60 0.41
N PRO A 60 11.22 -13.18 -0.79
CA PRO A 60 10.03 -12.97 -1.60
C PRO A 60 8.82 -13.40 -0.77
N VAL A 61 7.98 -12.44 -0.38
CA VAL A 61 6.72 -12.73 0.30
C VAL A 61 5.85 -13.44 -0.71
N LYS A 62 5.71 -14.76 -0.53
CA LYS A 62 4.81 -15.58 -1.34
C LYS A 62 3.38 -15.25 -0.92
N SER A 63 2.81 -14.19 -1.48
CA SER A 63 1.42 -13.78 -1.29
C SER A 63 0.50 -14.78 -2.00
N ARG A 64 0.27 -15.93 -1.37
CA ARG A 64 -0.68 -16.94 -1.84
C ARG A 64 -2.08 -16.57 -1.35
N PHE A 65 -2.73 -15.62 -2.01
CA PHE A 65 -4.17 -15.47 -1.86
C PHE A 65 -4.84 -16.66 -2.55
N GLY A 66 -5.59 -17.47 -1.80
CA GLY A 66 -6.30 -18.60 -2.37
C GLY A 66 -7.47 -18.13 -3.25
N LEU A 67 -7.85 -18.94 -4.23
CA LEU A 67 -8.98 -18.66 -5.13
C LEU A 67 -10.26 -18.28 -4.34
N ARG A 68 -10.51 -18.98 -3.23
CA ARG A 68 -11.68 -18.73 -2.37
C ARG A 68 -11.64 -17.35 -1.71
N GLN A 69 -10.47 -16.88 -1.30
CA GLN A 69 -10.30 -15.55 -0.66
C GLN A 69 -10.48 -14.42 -1.67
N MET A 70 -10.00 -14.61 -2.90
CA MET A 70 -10.17 -13.63 -3.98
C MET A 70 -11.65 -13.50 -4.38
N MET A 71 -12.35 -14.63 -4.51
CA MET A 71 -13.79 -14.64 -4.81
C MET A 71 -14.61 -14.01 -3.67
N SER A 72 -14.30 -14.32 -2.41
CA SER A 72 -15.00 -13.72 -1.27
C SER A 72 -14.79 -12.21 -1.20
N GLN A 73 -13.59 -11.72 -1.54
CA GLN A 73 -13.32 -10.28 -1.58
C GLN A 73 -14.10 -9.57 -2.69
N GLY A 74 -14.20 -10.19 -3.88
CA GLY A 74 -15.02 -9.66 -4.97
C GLY A 74 -16.50 -9.57 -4.60
N LEU A 75 -17.03 -10.58 -3.90
CA LEU A 75 -18.42 -10.62 -3.49
C LEU A 75 -18.74 -9.54 -2.44
N VAL A 76 -17.91 -9.43 -1.39
CA VAL A 76 -18.11 -8.43 -0.31
C VAL A 76 -17.84 -7.00 -0.79
N GLY A 77 -16.89 -6.81 -1.72
CA GLY A 77 -16.64 -5.49 -2.31
C GLY A 77 -17.80 -4.99 -3.18
N THR A 78 -18.56 -5.91 -3.79
CA THR A 78 -19.70 -5.56 -4.66
C THR A 78 -21.01 -5.42 -3.87
N ILE A 79 -21.23 -6.26 -2.86
CA ILE A 79 -22.43 -6.24 -2.01
C ILE A 79 -22.12 -5.44 -0.74
N GLY A 80 -22.40 -4.13 -0.77
CA GLY A 80 -22.20 -3.24 0.37
C GLY A 80 -23.49 -2.70 1.00
N SER A 81 -23.33 -1.76 1.94
CA SER A 81 -24.45 -0.98 2.50
C SER A 81 -25.36 -0.25 1.49
N PRO A 82 -24.90 0.27 0.33
CA PRO A 82 -25.73 1.16 -0.48
C PRO A 82 -27.01 0.51 -1.00
N ILE A 83 -26.99 -0.80 -1.30
CA ILE A 83 -28.20 -1.48 -1.78
C ILE A 83 -29.31 -1.46 -0.71
N PHE A 84 -28.98 -1.58 0.57
CA PHE A 84 -29.97 -1.56 1.65
C PHE A 84 -30.61 -0.18 1.83
N VAL A 85 -29.82 0.88 1.68
CA VAL A 85 -30.31 2.27 1.77
C VAL A 85 -31.24 2.60 0.59
N ILE A 86 -30.79 2.30 -0.64
CA ILE A 86 -31.56 2.57 -1.86
C ILE A 86 -32.82 1.71 -1.91
N LEU A 87 -32.74 0.44 -1.49
CA LEU A 87 -33.89 -0.45 -1.49
C LEU A 87 -34.97 0.02 -0.50
N GLY A 88 -34.58 0.58 0.65
CA GLY A 88 -35.52 1.14 1.63
C GLY A 88 -36.42 2.23 1.04
N ILE A 89 -35.83 3.19 0.31
CA ILE A 89 -36.58 4.26 -0.37
C ILE A 89 -37.27 3.78 -1.66
N ALA A 90 -36.69 2.80 -2.36
CA ALA A 90 -37.26 2.29 -3.59
C ALA A 90 -38.50 1.43 -3.34
N LEU A 91 -38.57 0.72 -2.21
CA LEU A 91 -39.73 -0.09 -1.85
C LEU A 91 -40.98 0.74 -1.55
N SER A 92 -40.83 1.95 -0.98
CA SER A 92 -41.98 2.83 -0.72
C SER A 92 -42.57 3.43 -1.99
N GLU A 93 -41.72 3.69 -2.99
CA GLU A 93 -42.12 4.43 -4.21
C GLU A 93 -42.43 3.50 -5.38
N ALA A 94 -41.57 2.53 -5.67
CA ALA A 94 -41.60 1.79 -6.92
C ALA A 94 -42.59 0.61 -6.92
N ARG A 95 -43.15 0.23 -5.76
CA ARG A 95 -44.17 -0.83 -5.50
C ARG A 95 -44.10 -2.11 -6.37
N SER A 96 -44.38 -2.02 -7.67
CA SER A 96 -44.28 -3.14 -8.64
C SER A 96 -43.24 -2.94 -9.76
N GLY A 97 -42.79 -1.73 -10.04
CA GLY A 97 -41.77 -1.43 -11.05
C GLY A 97 -40.35 -1.83 -10.65
N LEU A 98 -40.10 -2.05 -9.35
CA LEU A 98 -38.77 -2.39 -8.85
C LEU A 98 -38.23 -3.70 -9.45
N LEU A 99 -39.08 -4.72 -9.60
CA LEU A 99 -38.67 -6.02 -10.15
C LEU A 99 -38.28 -5.91 -11.64
N ILE A 100 -39.03 -5.15 -12.44
CA ILE A 100 -38.75 -5.04 -13.88
C ILE A 100 -37.41 -4.32 -14.11
N SER A 101 -37.12 -3.27 -13.33
CA SER A 101 -35.83 -2.58 -13.37
C SER A 101 -34.67 -3.47 -12.92
N PHE A 102 -34.89 -4.32 -11.91
CA PHE A 102 -33.83 -5.23 -11.42
C PHE A 102 -33.48 -6.31 -12.44
N ILE A 103 -34.48 -6.89 -13.11
CA ILE A 103 -34.28 -7.88 -14.17
C ILE A 103 -33.52 -7.27 -15.34
N LEU A 104 -33.93 -6.07 -15.78
CA LEU A 104 -33.26 -5.37 -16.88
C LEU A 104 -31.81 -5.03 -16.52
N ASN A 105 -31.57 -4.54 -15.29
CA ASN A 105 -30.22 -4.25 -14.80
C ASN A 105 -29.35 -5.52 -14.71
N GLY A 106 -29.92 -6.65 -14.27
CA GLY A 106 -29.23 -7.94 -14.27
C GLY A 106 -28.80 -8.37 -15.67
N PHE A 107 -29.67 -8.21 -16.67
CA PHE A 107 -29.35 -8.54 -18.06
C PHE A 107 -28.23 -7.66 -18.62
N LEU A 108 -28.27 -6.34 -18.36
CA LEU A 108 -27.21 -5.41 -18.73
C LEU A 108 -25.88 -5.77 -18.06
N MET A 109 -25.91 -6.09 -16.77
CA MET A 109 -24.71 -6.46 -16.00
C MET A 109 -24.09 -7.77 -16.47
N LEU A 110 -24.88 -8.75 -16.89
CA LEU A 110 -24.35 -9.96 -17.50
C LEU A 110 -23.52 -9.63 -18.75
N GLY A 111 -24.05 -8.82 -19.67
CA GLY A 111 -23.32 -8.38 -20.86
C GLY A 111 -22.04 -7.62 -20.52
N PHE A 112 -22.11 -6.73 -19.52
CA PHE A 112 -20.95 -5.99 -19.03
C PHE A 112 -19.86 -6.92 -18.47
N VAL A 113 -20.24 -7.90 -17.64
CA VAL A 113 -19.31 -8.86 -17.03
C VAL A 113 -18.65 -9.75 -18.08
N LEU A 114 -19.35 -10.15 -19.14
CA LEU A 114 -18.77 -10.95 -20.23
C LEU A 114 -17.63 -10.19 -20.93
N VAL A 115 -17.88 -8.95 -21.35
CA VAL A 115 -16.88 -8.10 -22.01
C VAL A 115 -15.74 -7.78 -21.05
N PHE A 116 -16.03 -7.51 -19.78
CA PHE A 116 -15.02 -7.25 -18.77
C PHE A 116 -14.17 -8.50 -18.46
N SER A 117 -14.75 -9.70 -18.52
CA SER A 117 -14.05 -10.96 -18.33
C SER A 117 -13.10 -11.25 -19.50
N GLU A 118 -13.51 -11.00 -20.74
CA GLU A 118 -12.64 -11.13 -21.91
C GLU A 118 -11.44 -10.18 -21.83
N LEU A 119 -11.68 -8.97 -21.34
CA LEU A 119 -10.64 -7.99 -21.10
C LEU A 119 -9.70 -8.39 -19.95
N ALA A 120 -10.25 -8.90 -18.85
CA ALA A 120 -9.48 -9.37 -17.69
C ALA A 120 -8.58 -10.57 -18.03
N LEU A 121 -8.99 -11.43 -18.97
CA LEU A 121 -8.19 -12.55 -19.47
C LEU A 121 -7.09 -12.09 -20.43
N SER A 122 -7.33 -11.05 -21.22
CA SER A 122 -6.35 -10.54 -22.20
C SER A 122 -5.19 -9.78 -21.54
N PHE A 123 -5.41 -9.14 -20.38
CA PHE A 123 -4.42 -8.30 -19.72
C PHE A 123 -4.18 -8.70 -18.25
N PRO A 124 -3.40 -9.77 -17.98
CA PRO A 124 -3.06 -10.20 -16.63
C PRO A 124 -1.95 -9.34 -15.99
N VAL A 125 -2.10 -8.01 -16.02
CA VAL A 125 -1.15 -7.06 -15.42
C VAL A 125 -1.52 -6.83 -13.96
N ALA A 126 -0.57 -7.09 -13.05
CA ALA A 126 -0.71 -6.84 -11.62
C ALA A 126 -0.54 -5.33 -11.32
N GLY A 127 -1.50 -4.53 -11.76
CA GLY A 127 -1.66 -3.11 -11.44
C GLY A 127 -3.15 -2.81 -11.57
N GLY A 128 -3.74 -2.06 -10.62
CA GLY A 128 -5.19 -1.85 -10.55
C GLY A 128 -5.83 -1.27 -11.82
N GLY A 129 -7.13 -0.96 -11.79
CA GLY A 129 -7.92 -0.60 -12.99
C GLY A 129 -7.32 0.42 -13.96
N TYR A 130 -6.38 1.26 -13.51
CA TYR A 130 -5.57 2.14 -14.35
C TYR A 130 -4.63 1.40 -15.33
N SER A 131 -3.86 0.40 -14.88
CA SER A 131 -2.99 -0.39 -15.76
C SER A 131 -3.81 -1.19 -16.76
N LEU A 132 -4.96 -1.73 -16.33
CA LEU A 132 -5.89 -2.41 -17.23
C LEU A 132 -6.38 -1.47 -18.34
N SER A 133 -6.70 -0.21 -18.02
CA SER A 133 -7.22 0.76 -18.99
C SER A 133 -6.15 1.31 -19.94
N LYS A 134 -4.89 1.37 -19.48
CA LYS A 134 -3.75 1.74 -20.31
C LYS A 134 -3.45 0.69 -21.37
N GLU A 135 -3.48 -0.59 -20.98
CA GLU A 135 -3.17 -1.72 -21.85
C GLU A 135 -4.36 -2.12 -22.76
N ALA A 136 -5.60 -2.01 -22.27
CA ALA A 136 -6.81 -2.48 -22.96
C ALA A 136 -7.12 -1.76 -24.28
N ILE A 137 -7.02 -0.43 -24.27
CA ILE A 137 -7.59 0.40 -25.33
C ILE A 137 -6.59 1.44 -25.84
N GLY A 138 -5.51 1.74 -25.11
CA GLY A 138 -4.45 2.67 -25.53
C GLY A 138 -4.98 3.95 -26.18
N GLY A 139 -5.32 4.97 -25.39
CA GLY A 139 -5.80 6.25 -25.93
C GLY A 139 -6.84 6.95 -25.03
N ALA A 140 -7.98 7.32 -25.60
CA ALA A 140 -8.98 8.20 -24.98
C ALA A 140 -9.73 7.58 -23.78
N GLN A 141 -10.03 6.28 -23.82
CA GLN A 141 -10.74 5.60 -22.73
C GLN A 141 -9.81 5.43 -21.52
N GLY A 142 -8.55 5.04 -21.72
CA GLY A 142 -7.55 4.98 -20.63
C GLY A 142 -7.35 6.32 -19.93
N PHE A 143 -7.39 7.42 -20.70
CA PHE A 143 -7.41 8.77 -20.17
C PHE A 143 -8.69 9.07 -19.37
N LEU A 144 -9.85 8.63 -19.83
CA LEU A 144 -11.13 8.82 -19.15
C LEU A 144 -11.17 8.15 -17.76
N ILE A 145 -10.62 6.93 -17.63
CA ILE A 145 -10.51 6.24 -16.33
C ILE A 145 -9.59 7.02 -15.37
N GLY A 146 -8.44 7.53 -15.87
CA GLY A 146 -7.54 8.37 -15.06
C GLY A 146 -8.20 9.68 -14.62
N TRP A 147 -8.97 10.31 -15.51
CA TRP A 147 -9.71 11.54 -15.22
C TRP A 147 -10.83 11.33 -14.20
N LEU A 148 -11.56 10.21 -14.28
CA LEU A 148 -12.60 9.85 -13.32
C LEU A 148 -12.03 9.58 -11.92
N ILE A 149 -10.86 8.93 -11.83
CA ILE A 149 -10.14 8.75 -10.57
C ILE A 149 -9.74 10.10 -9.96
N TRP A 150 -9.28 11.03 -10.79
CA TRP A 150 -8.90 12.37 -10.35
C TRP A 150 -10.11 13.19 -9.85
N ILE A 151 -11.23 13.20 -10.58
CA ILE A 151 -12.48 13.83 -10.12
C ILE A 151 -12.98 13.17 -8.83
N GLY A 152 -12.96 11.84 -8.76
CA GLY A 152 -13.44 11.10 -7.60
C GLY A 152 -12.68 11.48 -6.32
N ASN A 153 -11.35 11.59 -6.42
CA ASN A 153 -10.52 12.06 -5.31
C ASN A 153 -10.85 13.52 -4.93
N LEU A 154 -11.03 14.40 -5.91
CA LEU A 154 -11.39 15.79 -5.66
C LEU A 154 -12.75 15.93 -4.99
N LEU A 155 -13.75 15.16 -5.42
CA LEU A 155 -15.09 15.18 -4.85
C LEU A 155 -15.07 14.68 -3.39
N PHE A 156 -14.30 13.63 -3.11
CA PHE A 156 -14.11 13.15 -1.74
C PHE A 156 -13.47 14.20 -0.84
N ILE A 157 -12.42 14.88 -1.32
CA ILE A 157 -11.79 15.99 -0.61
C ILE A 157 -12.79 17.14 -0.39
N ALA A 158 -13.60 17.47 -1.40
CA ALA A 158 -14.57 18.57 -1.32
C ALA A 158 -15.71 18.33 -0.33
N ILE A 159 -16.15 17.08 -0.15
CA ILE A 159 -17.18 16.70 0.83
C ILE A 159 -16.58 16.58 2.24
N SER A 160 -15.27 16.32 2.33
CA SER A 160 -14.54 16.16 3.60
C SER A 160 -14.09 17.48 4.24
N GLY A 161 -14.31 18.61 3.57
CA GLY A 161 -13.96 19.96 4.03
C GLY A 161 -15.14 20.72 4.62
#